data_AF-A0A9J6FH50-F1
#
_entry.id   AF-A0A9J6FH50-F1
#
_cell.length_a   1.000
_cell.length_b   1.000
_cell.length_c   1.000
_cell.angle_alpha   90.00
_cell.angle_beta   90.00
_cell.angle_gamma   90.00
#
_symmetry.space_group_name_H-M   'P 1'
#
loop_
_entity.id
_entity.type
_entity.pdbx_description
1 polymer ?
#
loop_
_entity_poly.entity_id
_entity_poly.type
_entity_poly.pdbx_seq_one_letter_code
_entity_poly.pdbx_strand_id
1 'polypeptide(L)'
;MSTHQRASDNDAWALLALKSAPSSPSRLQWNREPKGVAIARLESREFEYMIRQNRISIGRNSSRGEVDVNMGHSSFISRKHLEIIYDCAHFFMVCNGKNGVFVDGVFQRKGAAPLPLPKT
;
A
#
# COMPACT_ATOMS: atom_id res chain seq x y z
N MET A 1 24.54 -26.88 -54.55
CA MET A 1 25.76 -26.14 -54.15
C MET A 1 25.30 -24.98 -53.27
N SER A 2 25.18 -25.20 -51.96
CA SER A 2 24.76 -24.16 -50.99
C SER A 2 25.89 -23.18 -50.75
N THR A 3 25.68 -21.92 -51.10
CA THR A 3 26.58 -20.82 -50.73
C THR A 3 26.26 -20.38 -49.31
N HIS A 4 27.04 -20.87 -48.34
CA HIS A 4 27.09 -20.29 -47.00
C HIS A 4 27.67 -18.88 -47.10
N GLN A 5 26.82 -17.86 -47.02
CA GLN A 5 27.27 -16.50 -46.77
C GLN A 5 27.82 -16.43 -45.34
N ARG A 6 29.14 -16.19 -45.23
CA ARG A 6 29.82 -15.87 -43.97
C ARG A 6 29.13 -14.64 -43.36
N ALA A 7 28.53 -14.82 -42.18
CA ALA A 7 28.12 -13.72 -41.33
C ALA A 7 29.36 -12.85 -41.08
N SER A 8 29.23 -11.54 -41.34
CA SER A 8 30.29 -10.57 -41.14
C SER A 8 30.57 -10.44 -39.65
N ASP A 9 31.84 -10.43 -39.25
CA ASP A 9 32.29 -10.19 -37.86
C ASP A 9 31.71 -8.91 -37.24
N ASN A 10 31.14 -8.03 -38.07
CA ASN A 10 30.49 -6.79 -37.67
C ASN A 10 29.11 -6.99 -36.99
N ASP A 11 28.41 -8.10 -37.23
CA ASP A 11 27.11 -8.38 -36.60
C ASP A 11 27.26 -8.77 -35.12
N ALA A 12 28.43 -9.29 -34.72
CA ALA A 12 28.71 -9.63 -33.34
C ALA A 12 28.90 -8.39 -32.44
N TRP A 13 29.30 -7.25 -33.02
CA TRP A 13 29.47 -6.00 -32.28
C TRP A 13 28.12 -5.38 -31.89
N ALA A 14 27.06 -5.63 -32.65
CA ALA A 14 25.71 -5.18 -32.32
C ALA A 14 25.14 -5.89 -31.08
N LEU A 15 25.53 -7.15 -30.82
CA LEU A 15 25.07 -7.92 -29.66
C LEU A 15 25.83 -7.59 -28.36
N LEU A 16 27.04 -7.02 -28.47
CA LEU A 16 27.89 -6.65 -27.33
C LEU A 16 27.87 -5.15 -27.01
N ALA A 17 27.19 -4.34 -27.82
CA ALA A 17 26.97 -2.92 -27.55
C ALA A 17 25.87 -2.73 -26.49
N LEU A 18 26.15 -3.12 -25.24
CA LEU A 18 25.46 -2.59 -24.08
C LEU A 18 25.84 -1.11 -23.96
N LYS A 19 25.05 -0.26 -24.60
CA LYS A 19 24.98 1.17 -24.26
C LYS A 19 24.81 1.23 -22.76
N SER A 20 25.76 1.86 -22.07
CA SER A 20 25.77 2.08 -20.62
C SER A 20 24.35 2.25 -20.12
N ALA A 21 23.83 1.21 -19.46
CA ALA A 21 22.49 1.24 -18.89
C ALA A 21 22.41 2.51 -18.01
N PRO A 22 21.37 3.35 -18.14
CA PRO A 22 21.12 4.31 -17.08
C PRO A 22 21.05 3.48 -15.79
N SER A 23 21.81 3.92 -14.80
CA SER A 23 21.99 3.32 -13.48
C SER A 23 20.86 2.37 -13.10
N SER A 24 21.21 1.11 -12.78
CA SER A 24 20.32 0.08 -12.21
C SER A 24 19.08 0.71 -11.58
N PRO A 25 17.85 0.40 -12.01
CA PRO A 25 16.66 1.09 -11.53
C PRO A 25 16.66 1.09 -10.01
N SER A 26 16.98 2.25 -9.44
CA SER A 26 17.08 2.46 -8.01
C SER A 26 15.65 2.52 -7.51
N ARG A 27 15.17 1.33 -7.14
CA ARG A 27 13.76 0.95 -6.97
C ARG A 27 13.08 0.67 -8.31
N LEU A 28 13.19 -0.59 -8.73
CA LEU A 28 11.95 -1.33 -8.95
C LEU A 28 11.13 -1.14 -7.67
N GLN A 29 10.27 -0.13 -7.64
CA GLN A 29 9.12 -0.14 -6.76
C GLN A 29 8.37 -1.36 -7.24
N TRP A 30 8.61 -2.50 -6.58
CA TRP A 30 7.95 -3.76 -6.80
C TRP A 30 6.48 -3.39 -6.96
N ASN A 31 6.00 -3.38 -8.21
CA ASN A 31 4.58 -3.29 -8.48
C ASN A 31 4.03 -4.43 -7.66
N ARG A 32 3.33 -4.11 -6.55
CA ARG A 32 2.76 -5.11 -5.67
C ARG A 32 1.86 -5.97 -6.54
N GLU A 33 2.43 -7.10 -6.94
CA GLU A 33 1.82 -8.17 -7.70
C GLU A 33 0.48 -8.55 -7.06
N PRO A 34 -0.39 -9.18 -7.85
CA PRO A 34 -1.77 -8.75 -7.99
C PRO A 34 -2.40 -8.61 -6.61
N LYS A 35 -2.65 -7.36 -6.21
CA LYS A 35 -3.57 -6.98 -5.16
C LYS A 35 -4.67 -8.06 -5.08
N GLY A 36 -4.62 -8.95 -4.09
CA GLY A 36 -5.47 -10.15 -4.01
C GLY A 36 -6.96 -9.81 -4.00
N VAL A 37 -7.83 -10.83 -3.94
CA VAL A 37 -9.29 -10.63 -3.81
C VAL A 37 -9.56 -9.58 -2.72
N ALA A 38 -10.34 -8.55 -3.05
CA ALA A 38 -10.71 -7.52 -2.08
C ALA A 38 -11.49 -8.18 -0.94
N ILE A 39 -10.95 -8.06 0.27
CA ILE A 39 -11.51 -8.65 1.48
C ILE A 39 -12.65 -7.75 2.00
N ALA A 40 -12.47 -6.44 1.87
CA ALA A 40 -13.47 -5.45 2.22
C ALA A 40 -13.30 -4.18 1.40
N ARG A 41 -14.30 -3.31 1.49
CA ARG A 41 -14.30 -1.98 0.90
C ARG A 41 -14.51 -0.96 2.01
N LEU A 42 -13.57 -0.04 2.16
CA LEU A 42 -13.70 1.10 3.05
C LEU A 42 -14.28 2.25 2.25
N GLU A 43 -15.51 2.63 2.57
CA GLU A 43 -16.18 3.77 1.97
C GLU A 43 -16.08 4.97 2.92
N SER A 44 -15.58 6.08 2.39
CA SER A 44 -15.63 7.38 3.02
C SER A 44 -16.38 8.34 2.12
N ARG A 45 -16.79 9.49 2.65
CA ARG A 45 -17.53 10.52 1.88
C ARG A 45 -16.77 10.98 0.64
N GLU A 46 -15.45 10.91 0.67
CA GLU A 46 -14.57 11.49 -0.35
C GLU A 46 -13.69 10.44 -1.04
N PHE A 47 -13.66 9.20 -0.55
CA PHE A 47 -12.80 8.16 -1.12
C PHE A 47 -13.36 6.76 -0.91
N GLU A 48 -13.01 5.87 -1.83
CA GLU A 48 -13.27 4.44 -1.72
C GLU A 48 -11.91 3.72 -1.69
N TYR A 49 -11.71 2.85 -0.71
CA TYR A 49 -10.47 2.10 -0.56
C TYR A 49 -10.75 0.59 -0.44
N MET A 50 -10.27 -0.18 -1.42
CA MET A 50 -10.37 -1.64 -1.38
C MET A 50 -9.31 -2.23 -0.46
N ILE A 51 -9.76 -2.82 0.65
CA ILE A 51 -8.93 -3.54 1.61
C ILE A 51 -8.54 -4.89 1.02
N ARG A 52 -7.24 -5.09 0.84
CA ARG A 52 -6.65 -6.33 0.29
C ARG A 52 -5.61 -6.94 1.21
N GLN A 53 -5.37 -6.31 2.36
CA GLN A 53 -4.40 -6.74 3.37
C GLN A 53 -5.11 -6.89 4.69
N ASN A 54 -4.64 -7.81 5.53
CA ASN A 54 -5.25 -8.07 6.83
C ASN A 54 -5.07 -6.91 7.81
N ARG A 55 -4.10 -6.03 7.60
CA ARG A 55 -3.87 -4.86 8.46
C ARG A 55 -3.78 -3.61 7.60
N ILE A 56 -4.62 -2.63 7.93
CA ILE A 56 -4.70 -1.34 7.24
C ILE A 56 -4.43 -0.24 8.25
N SER A 57 -3.51 0.66 7.91
CA SER A 57 -3.18 1.82 8.73
C SER A 57 -3.82 3.08 8.16
N ILE A 58 -4.63 3.75 8.98
CA ILE A 58 -5.34 4.98 8.62
C ILE A 58 -4.77 6.13 9.46
N GLY A 59 -4.44 7.23 8.80
CA GLY A 59 -3.91 8.39 9.52
C GLY A 59 -3.48 9.50 8.59
N ARG A 60 -2.61 10.37 9.10
CA ARG A 60 -2.01 11.45 8.31
C ARG A 60 -0.70 11.00 7.69
N ASN A 61 -0.60 11.11 6.36
CA ASN A 61 0.67 10.92 5.67
C ASN A 61 1.68 12.02 6.05
N SER A 62 2.92 11.62 6.31
CA SER A 62 4.02 12.52 6.66
C SER A 62 5.33 11.96 6.12
N SER A 63 6.34 12.82 5.96
CA SER A 63 7.71 12.41 5.58
C SER A 63 8.32 11.32 6.47
N ARG A 64 7.77 11.07 7.66
CA ARG A 64 8.23 10.07 8.63
C ARG A 64 7.30 8.86 8.78
N GLY A 65 6.26 8.73 7.96
CA GLY A 65 5.33 7.62 8.06
C GLY A 65 4.27 7.66 6.97
N GLU A 66 4.31 6.65 6.11
CA GLU A 66 3.30 6.34 5.11
C GLU A 66 2.12 5.62 5.77
N VAL A 67 0.93 5.86 5.25
CA VAL A 67 -0.32 5.23 5.66
C VAL A 67 -1.03 4.68 4.43
N ASP A 68 -1.84 3.65 4.62
CA ASP A 68 -2.65 3.08 3.53
C ASP A 68 -3.79 4.02 3.13
N VAL A 69 -4.38 4.68 4.13
CA VAL A 69 -5.46 5.65 3.95
C VAL A 69 -5.06 6.98 4.58
N ASN A 70 -4.93 8.00 3.75
CA ASN A 70 -4.59 9.35 4.19
C ASN A 70 -5.85 10.16 4.50
N MET A 71 -5.98 10.61 5.75
CA MET A 71 -7.09 11.45 6.24
C MET A 71 -6.75 12.95 6.20
N GLY A 72 -5.81 13.34 5.33
CA GLY A 72 -5.38 14.73 5.15
C GLY A 72 -4.24 15.15 6.07
N HIS A 73 -3.99 16.46 6.14
CA HIS A 73 -2.79 17.02 6.80
C HIS A 73 -3.01 17.55 8.22
N SER A 74 -4.21 17.36 8.78
CA SER A 74 -4.58 17.89 10.10
C SER A 74 -3.68 17.35 11.22
N SER A 75 -3.18 18.24 12.08
CA SER A 75 -2.41 17.88 13.28
C SER A 75 -3.26 17.16 14.33
N PHE A 76 -4.59 17.27 14.25
CA PHE A 76 -5.51 16.49 15.09
C PHE A 76 -5.47 15.00 14.76
N ILE A 77 -5.03 14.64 13.55
CA ILE A 77 -4.95 13.26 13.09
C ILE A 77 -3.52 12.79 13.25
N SER A 78 -3.38 11.66 13.94
CA SER A 78 -2.07 11.05 14.19
C SER A 78 -1.56 10.34 12.93
N ARG A 79 -0.24 10.17 12.82
CA ARG A 79 0.37 9.45 11.68
C ARG A 79 -0.15 8.03 11.55
N LYS A 80 -0.33 7.32 12.66
CA LYS A 80 -1.11 6.07 12.74
C LYS A 80 -2.27 6.31 13.70
N HIS A 81 -3.36 6.85 13.17
CA HIS A 81 -4.50 7.24 14.02
C HIS A 81 -5.38 6.04 14.34
N LEU A 82 -5.68 5.23 13.32
CA LEU A 82 -6.47 4.03 13.43
C LEU A 82 -5.76 2.89 12.71
N GLU A 83 -5.95 1.69 13.20
CA GLU A 83 -5.59 0.48 12.48
C GLU A 83 -6.81 -0.43 12.40
N ILE A 84 -7.07 -0.95 11.21
CA ILE A 84 -8.08 -1.99 10.99
C ILE A 84 -7.33 -3.31 10.84
N ILE A 85 -7.74 -4.31 11.60
CA ILE A 85 -7.19 -5.66 11.61
C ILE A 85 -8.31 -6.61 11.21
N TYR A 86 -8.04 -7.45 10.23
CA TYR A 86 -8.91 -8.52 9.79
C TYR A 86 -8.37 -9.84 10.32
N ASP A 87 -9.14 -10.48 11.20
CA ASP A 87 -8.80 -11.76 11.81
C ASP A 87 -10.03 -12.67 11.88
N CYS A 88 -9.84 -13.95 11.58
CA CYS A 88 -10.90 -14.98 11.58
C CYS A 88 -12.24 -14.53 10.98
N ALA A 89 -12.23 -13.86 9.82
CA ALA A 89 -13.43 -13.31 9.17
C ALA A 89 -14.18 -12.21 9.95
N HIS A 90 -13.48 -11.50 10.84
CA HIS A 90 -13.98 -10.36 11.59
C HIS A 90 -13.03 -9.18 11.44
N PHE A 91 -13.59 -7.97 11.43
CA PHE A 91 -12.81 -6.74 11.42
C PHE A 91 -12.76 -6.16 12.83
N PHE A 92 -11.58 -5.73 13.23
CA PHE A 92 -11.31 -5.06 14.49
C PHE A 92 -10.66 -3.73 14.21
N MET A 93 -11.07 -2.69 14.94
CA MET A 93 -10.51 -1.35 14.84
C MET A 93 -9.77 -1.01 16.13
N VAL A 94 -8.52 -0.56 16.00
CA VAL A 94 -7.70 -0.11 17.12
C VAL A 94 -7.46 1.39 17.01
N CYS A 95 -7.75 2.12 18.08
CA CYS A 95 -7.44 3.54 18.18
C CYS A 95 -6.04 3.77 18.78
N ASN A 96 -5.13 4.29 17.95
CA ASN A 96 -3.77 4.66 18.35
C ASN A 96 -3.59 6.19 18.43
N GLY A 97 -4.58 6.95 17.96
CA GLY A 97 -4.58 8.40 17.92
C GLY A 97 -4.61 9.05 19.31
N LYS A 98 -3.80 10.09 19.50
CA LYS A 98 -3.80 10.88 20.76
C LYS A 98 -5.18 11.41 21.13
N ASN A 99 -5.92 11.89 20.13
CA ASN A 99 -7.20 12.57 20.34
C ASN A 99 -8.40 11.60 20.41
N GLY A 100 -8.17 10.30 20.25
CA GLY A 100 -9.25 9.31 20.14
C GLY A 100 -10.05 9.44 18.84
N VAL A 101 -11.07 8.60 18.71
CA VAL A 101 -12.03 8.58 17.60
C VAL A 101 -13.45 8.39 18.13
N PHE A 102 -14.45 8.91 17.43
CA PHE A 102 -15.85 8.59 17.71
C PHE A 102 -16.33 7.51 16.75
N VAL A 103 -16.87 6.41 17.28
CA VAL A 103 -17.51 5.35 16.49
C VAL A 103 -18.94 5.21 16.99
N ASP A 104 -19.92 5.40 16.10
CA ASP A 104 -21.36 5.34 16.43
C ASP A 104 -21.74 6.23 17.62
N GLY A 105 -21.09 7.40 17.74
CA GLY A 105 -21.29 8.34 18.85
C GLY A 105 -20.52 8.00 20.14
N VAL A 106 -19.85 6.85 20.22
CA VAL A 106 -19.04 6.43 21.37
C VAL A 106 -17.58 6.85 21.20
N PHE A 107 -17.03 7.55 22.19
CA PHE A 107 -15.64 7.97 22.18
C PHE A 107 -14.70 6.81 22.53
N GLN A 108 -13.79 6.49 21.61
CA GLN A 108 -12.72 5.51 21.78
C GLN A 108 -11.39 6.22 22.02
N ARG A 109 -10.79 5.97 23.18
CA ARG A 109 -9.49 6.52 23.57
C ARG A 109 -8.33 5.69 23.03
N LYS A 110 -7.14 6.28 23.01
CA LYS A 110 -5.89 5.58 22.68
C LYS A 110 -5.69 4.35 23.58
N GLY A 111 -5.40 3.21 22.97
CA GLY A 111 -5.15 1.96 23.70
C GLY A 111 -6.40 1.34 24.34
N ALA A 112 -7.59 1.78 23.93
CA ALA A 112 -8.81 1.02 24.16
C ALA A 112 -8.69 -0.37 23.50
N ALA A 113 -9.47 -1.33 24.01
CA ALA A 113 -9.54 -2.66 23.42
C ALA A 113 -9.93 -2.55 21.93
N PRO A 114 -9.45 -3.48 21.06
CA PRO A 114 -9.86 -3.51 19.66
C PRO A 114 -11.39 -3.56 19.57
N LEU A 115 -11.98 -2.58 18.90
CA LEU A 115 -13.42 -2.50 18.71
C LEU A 115 -13.82 -3.42 17.55
N PRO A 116 -14.65 -4.46 17.75
CA PRO A 116 -15.15 -5.26 16.65
C PRO A 116 -16.06 -4.38 15.77
N LEU A 117 -15.78 -4.33 14.48
CA LEU A 117 -16.63 -3.66 13.51
C LEU A 117 -17.76 -4.61 13.08
N PRO A 118 -19.01 -4.12 12.98
CA PRO A 118 -20.12 -4.94 12.54
C PRO A 118 -19.93 -5.40 11.10
N LYS A 119 -20.48 -6.58 10.78
CA LYS A 119 -20.63 -7.04 9.40
C LYS A 119 -21.86 -6.35 8.82
N THR A 120 -21.66 -5.49 7.82
CA THR A 120 -22.75 -4.89 7.05
C THR A 120 -23.22 -5.87 5.98
#